data_AF-A0A0H2ZQP7-F1
#
_entry.id   AF-A0A0H2ZQP7-F1
#
_cell.length_a   1.000
_cell.length_b   1.000
_cell.length_c   1.000
_cell.angle_alpha   90.00
_cell.angle_beta   90.00
_cell.angle_gamma   90.00
#
_symmetry.space_group_name_H-M   'P 1'
#
loop_
_entity.id
_entity.type
_entity.pdbx_description
1 polymer ?
#
loop_
_entity_poly.entity_id
_entity_poly.type
_entity_poly.pdbx_seq_one_letter_code
_entity_poly.pdbx_strand_id
1 'polypeptide(L)' 'MPEQPNIVYFHVDNLGMGELGCYGGGILRGADTARADAFAAESLKLGHVPWSGVRAVACPRVALW' A
#
# COMPACT_ATOMS: atom_id res chain seq x y z
N MET A 1 -5.89 -17.82 15.76
CA MET A 1 -6.37 -16.58 15.11
C MET A 1 -7.27 -15.87 16.11
N PRO A 2 -7.13 -14.56 16.34
CA PRO A 2 -8.06 -13.83 17.19
C PRO A 2 -9.48 -13.95 16.63
N GLU A 3 -10.47 -14.07 17.50
CA GLU A 3 -11.89 -14.25 17.14
C GLU A 3 -12.44 -13.05 16.36
N GLN A 4 -11.89 -11.86 16.60
CA GLN A 4 -12.21 -10.64 15.88
C GLN A 4 -10.90 -9.93 15.48
N PRO A 5 -10.56 -9.86 14.17
CA PRO A 5 -9.37 -9.17 13.71
C PRO A 5 -9.59 -7.65 13.69
N ASN A 6 -8.53 -6.88 13.96
CA ASN A 6 -8.52 -5.44 13.76
C ASN A 6 -8.44 -5.11 12.27
N ILE A 7 -9.23 -4.13 11.82
CA ILE A 7 -9.21 -3.64 10.44
C ILE A 7 -8.67 -2.21 10.47
N VAL A 8 -7.54 -2.00 9.80
CA VAL A 8 -6.93 -0.68 9.62
C VAL A 8 -6.94 -0.35 8.13
N TYR A 9 -7.47 0.82 7.77
CA TYR A 9 -7.56 1.30 6.40
C TYR A 9 -6.85 2.65 6.25
N PHE A 10 -5.93 2.73 5.29
CA PHE A 10 -5.21 3.95 4.97
C PHE A 10 -5.75 4.55 3.66
N HIS A 11 -6.31 5.75 3.76
CA HIS A 11 -6.63 6.57 2.58
C HIS A 11 -5.53 7.61 2.41
N VAL A 12 -4.82 7.55 1.30
CA VAL A 12 -3.79 8.55 0.97
C VAL A 12 -4.24 9.32 -0.26
N ASP A 13 -4.41 10.63 -0.10
CA ASP A 13 -4.82 11.50 -1.20
C ASP A 13 -3.65 11.72 -2.18
N ASN A 14 -4.00 11.83 -3.45
CA ASN A 14 -3.12 12.21 -4.55
C ASN A 14 -1.87 11.31 -4.76
N LEU A 15 -1.79 10.14 -4.12
CA LEU A 15 -0.69 9.20 -4.30
C LEU A 15 -0.89 8.33 -5.54
N GLY A 16 0.02 8.41 -6.51
CA GLY A 16 -0.02 7.56 -7.71
C GLY A 16 0.57 6.17 -7.45
N MET A 17 0.17 5.16 -8.24
CA MET A 17 0.76 3.81 -8.18
C MET A 17 2.28 3.85 -8.34
N GLY A 18 2.80 4.65 -9.28
CA GLY A 18 4.24 4.75 -9.53
C GLY A 18 5.03 5.60 -8.54
N GLU A 19 4.41 6.08 -7.46
CA GLU A 19 5.10 6.90 -6.43
C GLU A 19 5.70 6.03 -5.32
N LEU A 20 5.12 4.86 -5.03
CA LEU A 20 5.63 3.93 -4.02
C LEU A 20 6.76 3.05 -4.57
N GLY A 21 7.76 2.76 -3.74
CA GLY A 21 8.88 1.89 -4.11
C GLY A 21 8.44 0.47 -4.48
N CYS A 22 7.41 -0.05 -3.81
CA CYS A 22 6.85 -1.39 -4.07
C CYS A 22 6.21 -1.55 -5.47
N TYR A 23 5.94 -0.44 -6.15
CA TYR A 23 5.46 -0.37 -7.54
C TYR A 23 6.50 0.22 -8.51
N GLY A 24 7.76 0.39 -8.08
CA GLY A 24 8.88 0.85 -8.91
C GLY A 24 9.16 2.36 -8.84
N GLY A 25 8.50 3.09 -7.94
CA GLY A 25 8.76 4.50 -7.63
C GLY A 25 9.72 4.67 -6.47
N GLY A 26 9.20 5.19 -5.35
CA GLY A 26 9.92 5.38 -4.10
C GLY A 26 11.03 6.40 -4.26
N ILE A 27 12.24 6.04 -3.84
CA ILE A 27 13.39 6.95 -3.87
C ILE A 27 13.69 7.46 -5.28
N LEU A 28 13.36 6.68 -6.32
CA LEU A 28 13.52 7.07 -7.73
C LEU A 28 12.58 8.23 -8.13
N ARG A 29 11.49 8.44 -7.40
CA ARG A 29 10.55 9.57 -7.54
C ARG A 29 10.77 10.66 -6.49
N GLY A 30 11.77 10.52 -5.62
CA GLY A 30 12.08 11.47 -4.55
C GLY A 30 11.28 11.24 -3.26
N ALA A 31 10.60 10.09 -3.10
CA ALA A 31 9.86 9.75 -1.88
C ALA A 31 10.51 8.55 -1.16
N ASP A 32 10.93 8.73 0.08
CA ASP A 32 11.37 7.59 0.90
C ASP A 32 10.15 6.82 1.43
N THR A 33 9.85 5.68 0.81
CA THR A 33 8.69 4.83 1.12
C THR A 33 9.06 3.53 1.82
N ALA A 34 10.24 3.44 2.45
CA ALA A 34 10.80 2.19 3.00
C ALA A 34 9.83 1.40 3.91
N ARG A 35 9.01 2.09 4.73
CA ARG A 35 8.03 1.45 5.62
C ARG A 35 6.85 0.85 4.86
N ALA A 36 6.33 1.58 3.87
CA ALA A 36 5.24 1.09 3.03
C ALA A 36 5.71 -0.06 2.15
N ASP A 37 6.96 -0.01 1.70
CA ASP A 37 7.56 -1.06 0.87
C ASP A 37 7.81 -2.34 1.66
N ALA A 38 8.29 -2.23 2.90
CA ALA A 38 8.44 -3.36 3.82
C ALA A 38 7.07 -3.99 4.14
N PHE A 39 6.06 -3.17 4.44
CA PHE A 39 4.69 -3.64 4.66
C PHE A 39 4.13 -4.36 3.43
N ALA A 40 4.36 -3.79 2.24
CA ALA A 40 3.95 -4.38 0.97
C ALA A 40 4.63 -5.73 0.69
N ALA A 41 5.90 -5.90 1.10
CA ALA A 41 6.67 -7.13 0.91
C ALA A 41 6.11 -8.31 1.72
N GLU A 42 5.54 -8.03 2.90
CA GLU A 42 4.91 -9.05 3.72
C GLU A 42 3.46 -9.33 3.32
N SER A 43 2.90 -8.60 2.37
CA SER A 43 1.46 -8.55 2.10
C SER A 43 1.06 -9.01 0.70
N LEU A 44 -0.26 -9.12 0.48
CA LEU A 44 -0.78 -9.17 -0.88
C LEU A 44 -0.76 -7.77 -1.49
N LYS A 45 -0.12 -7.61 -2.65
CA LYS A 45 -0.06 -6.35 -3.39
C LYS A 45 -1.16 -6.32 -4.45
N LEU A 46 -1.95 -5.24 -4.45
CA LEU A 46 -2.91 -5.00 -5.53
C LEU A 46 -2.16 -4.63 -6.81
N GLY A 47 -2.44 -5.32 -7.91
CA GLY A 47 -1.80 -5.07 -9.20
C GLY A 47 -2.37 -3.85 -9.93
N HIS A 48 -2.43 -3.94 -11.26
CA HIS A 48 -2.97 -2.91 -12.13
C HIS A 48 -4.38 -2.47 -11.70
N VAL A 49 -4.53 -1.19 -11.37
CA VAL A 49 -5.82 -0.51 -11.21
C VAL A 49 -6.03 0.41 -12.42
N PRO A 50 -7.09 0.23 -13.22
CA PRO A 50 -7.41 1.18 -14.28
C PRO A 50 -7.67 2.55 -13.67
N TRP A 51 -7.28 3.61 -14.40
CA TRP A 51 -7.19 5.00 -13.93
C TRP A 51 -8.49 5.62 -13.38
N SER A 52 -9.60 4.89 -13.36
CA SER A 52 -10.91 5.33 -12.90
C SER A 52 -11.22 4.90 -11.46
N GLY A 53 -10.86 5.75 -10.50
CA GLY A 53 -11.54 5.83 -9.20
C GLY A 53 -11.02 4.89 -8.10
N VAL A 54 -10.67 5.49 -6.97
CA VAL A 54 -10.17 4.88 -5.71
C VAL A 54 -8.68 4.52 -5.73
N ARG A 55 -7.88 5.49 -5.27
CA ARG A 55 -6.46 5.30 -4.93
C ARG A 55 -6.35 4.78 -3.49
N ALA A 56 -6.79 3.56 -3.27
CA ALA A 56 -6.56 2.86 -2.01
C ALA A 56 -5.45 1.85 -2.24
N VAL A 57 -4.35 1.95 -1.49
CA VAL A 57 -3.45 0.81 -1.33
C VAL A 57 -4.19 -0.18 -0.43
N ALA A 58 -5.08 -0.96 -1.04
CA ALA A 58 -5.64 -2.13 -0.41
C ALA A 58 -4.53 -3.18 -0.40
N CYS A 59 -3.80 -3.20 0.69
CA CYS A 59 -2.83 -4.19 1.04
C CYS A 59 -3.52 -5.13 2.04
N PRO A 60 -4.19 -6.22 1.59
CA PRO A 60 -4.81 -7.13 2.53
C PRO A 60 -3.71 -8.03 3.07
N ARG A 61 -2.98 -7.51 4.04
CA ARG A 61 -2.52 -8.33 5.16
C ARG A 61 -2.69 -7.50 6.40
N VAL A 62 -3.63 -7.96 7.23
CA VAL A 62 -3.87 -7.56 8.62
C VAL A 62 -2.57 -7.00 9.22
N ALA A 63 -2.48 -5.67 9.26
CA ALA A 63 -1.44 -5.00 10.02
C ALA A 63 -1.80 -5.24 11.48
N LEU A 64 -1.10 -6.18 12.10
CA LEU A 64 -1.16 -6.40 13.54
C LEU A 64 -0.47 -5.19 14.20
N TRP A 65 -1.26 -4.15 14.47
CA TRP A 65 -0.99 -3.12 15.48
C TRP A 65 -2.29 -2.87 16.24
#